data_AF-A0A8T5UT49-F1
#
_entry.id   AF-A0A8T5UT49-F1
#
_cell.length_a   1.000
_cell.length_b   1.000
_cell.length_c   1.000
_cell.angle_alpha   90.00
_cell.angle_beta   90.00
_cell.angle_gamma   90.00
#
_symmetry.space_group_name_H-M   'P 1'
#
loop_
_entity.id
_entity.type
_entity.pdbx_description
1 polymer ?
#
loop_
_entity_poly.entity_id
_entity_poly.type
_entity_poly.pdbx_seq_one_letter_code
_entity_poly.pdbx_strand_id
1 'polypeptide(L)'
;MTEVINFTIDTAVAPVHMDEILEFIYNFYLIPKPENFDNLRRTKEKFGSTLEFTALIPDKSWKVNAKLISGAPIQVELEPDEGTPREFVNSIKEDLILAVQIYHETVRQSTLYFAWVEGEDVIPEQPPTASKRLSDRLFGSNLLFIYVLFFGVNIILFLLLGLVFAVAAIIGLQLVIVLLSDKIYTARNNWRITPSNPNVHIIEYQLPVEEFKEFRKKFGKEVVVQMKKEIYDKTLAVGKEPTCELGEQVFENYGFQCTPESKLVKVIDVYSIVKSAAEKFELPIPKIVISNTMVPNAAATGPSPSRGLVMITTGLLVELEEDEILSVLGHEMGHLKGRDPIVLFSIISGEFILRFTIFFPLVLINPIIYIIVVMALIFFIAKFFETRADLVSAMKIGQPKVLAESLRKIGFSRLQMERSSSNILRWLAWDPHPPLYFRIERLDKMKTPVKVKHPLIQSAKDVFNGFRRSFGG
;
A
#
# COMPACT_ATOMS: atom_id res chain seq x y z
N MET A 1 -0.14 15.34 -36.19
CA MET A 1 -0.06 16.18 -34.97
C MET A 1 0.31 15.27 -33.83
N THR A 2 1.50 15.46 -33.28
CA THR A 2 1.95 14.84 -32.04
C THR A 2 1.12 15.42 -30.89
N GLU A 3 0.52 14.54 -30.08
CA GLU A 3 -0.34 14.93 -28.95
C GLU A 3 0.57 15.19 -27.75
N VAL A 4 0.64 16.44 -27.28
CA VAL A 4 1.35 16.80 -26.05
C VAL A 4 0.61 16.16 -24.87
N ILE A 5 1.36 15.45 -24.03
CA ILE A 5 0.81 14.75 -22.88
C ILE A 5 1.16 15.55 -21.62
N ASN A 6 0.12 16.11 -21.00
CA ASN A 6 0.23 16.83 -19.74
C ASN A 6 -0.33 15.99 -18.60
N PHE A 7 0.39 15.94 -17.48
CA PHE A 7 -0.07 15.32 -16.25
C PHE A 7 0.60 15.96 -15.03
N THR A 8 0.02 15.73 -13.86
CA THR A 8 0.57 16.16 -12.59
C THR A 8 1.08 14.97 -11.80
N ILE A 9 2.08 15.18 -10.96
CA ILE A 9 2.53 14.21 -9.97
C ILE A 9 2.31 14.83 -8.59
N ASP A 10 1.35 14.28 -7.85
CA ASP A 10 1.10 14.68 -6.47
C ASP A 10 2.25 14.20 -5.57
N THR A 11 2.66 15.08 -4.65
CA THR A 11 3.74 14.81 -3.70
C THR A 11 3.23 15.11 -2.30
N ALA A 12 3.33 14.13 -1.39
CA ALA A 12 3.08 14.33 0.04
C ALA A 12 4.32 14.95 0.72
N VAL A 13 4.94 15.90 0.03
CA VAL A 13 6.20 16.54 0.45
C VAL A 13 5.94 18.01 0.70
N ALA A 14 6.55 18.56 1.74
CA ALA A 14 6.44 19.95 2.11
C ALA A 14 7.10 20.88 1.05
N PRO A 15 6.63 22.13 0.90
CA PRO A 15 7.13 23.06 -0.12
C PRO A 15 8.65 23.25 -0.15
N VAL A 16 9.31 23.16 1.02
CA VAL A 16 10.77 23.31 1.16
C VAL A 16 11.57 22.32 0.30
N HIS A 17 10.99 21.15 0.02
CA HIS A 17 11.64 20.08 -0.74
C HIS A 17 11.28 20.06 -2.24
N MET A 18 10.41 20.96 -2.71
CA MET A 18 9.90 20.90 -4.09
C MET A 18 11.01 21.09 -5.13
N ASP A 19 11.96 21.97 -4.85
CA ASP A 19 13.16 22.16 -5.69
C ASP A 19 14.09 20.94 -5.63
N GLU A 20 14.22 20.32 -4.46
CA GLU A 20 15.07 19.14 -4.23
C GLU A 20 14.58 17.92 -5.01
N ILE A 21 13.27 17.80 -5.28
CA ILE A 21 12.72 16.71 -6.11
C ILE A 21 13.29 16.77 -7.53
N LEU A 22 13.32 17.96 -8.15
CA LEU A 22 13.88 18.09 -9.51
C LEU A 22 15.38 17.84 -9.52
N GLU A 23 16.09 18.26 -8.48
CA GLU A 23 17.50 17.92 -8.30
C GLU A 23 17.73 16.42 -8.14
N PHE A 24 16.86 15.75 -7.38
CA PHE A 24 16.90 14.29 -7.22
C PHE A 24 16.68 13.58 -8.56
N ILE A 25 15.67 13.96 -9.34
CA ILE A 25 15.43 13.39 -10.68
C ILE A 25 16.66 13.59 -11.57
N TYR A 26 17.23 14.79 -11.57
CA TYR A 26 18.43 15.08 -12.35
C TYR A 26 19.62 14.17 -11.98
N ASN A 27 19.91 14.06 -10.68
CA ASN A 27 21.08 13.32 -10.19
C ASN A 27 20.92 11.80 -10.21
N PHE A 28 19.72 11.27 -9.94
CA PHE A 28 19.50 9.84 -9.74
C PHE A 28 18.75 9.15 -10.88
N TYR A 29 18.05 9.89 -11.74
CA TYR A 29 17.36 9.32 -12.89
C TYR A 29 18.03 9.66 -14.22
N LEU A 30 18.40 10.93 -14.44
CA LEU A 30 18.93 11.39 -15.72
C LEU A 30 20.44 11.13 -15.87
N ILE A 31 21.26 11.65 -14.95
CA ILE A 31 22.73 11.53 -15.02
C ILE A 31 23.24 10.08 -15.12
N PRO A 32 22.68 9.09 -14.38
CA PRO A 32 23.22 7.72 -14.42
C PRO A 32 23.03 6.99 -15.76
N LYS A 33 22.25 7.55 -16.69
CA LYS A 33 21.95 6.97 -18.01
C LYS A 33 22.19 7.98 -19.13
N PRO A 34 23.42 8.50 -19.29
CA PRO A 34 23.72 9.59 -20.22
C PRO A 34 23.43 9.20 -21.68
N GLU A 35 23.48 7.92 -22.00
CA GLU A 35 23.16 7.35 -23.31
C GLU A 35 21.69 7.60 -23.74
N ASN A 36 20.78 7.74 -22.76
CA ASN A 36 19.33 7.78 -22.99
C ASN A 36 18.72 9.18 -22.89
N PHE A 37 19.54 10.20 -22.57
CA PHE A 37 19.06 11.55 -22.31
C PHE A 37 19.99 12.61 -22.91
N ASP A 38 19.41 13.63 -23.53
CA ASP A 38 20.12 14.78 -24.11
C ASP A 38 19.43 16.10 -23.71
N ASN A 39 20.00 17.25 -24.08
CA ASN A 39 19.46 18.59 -23.86
C ASN A 39 19.07 18.90 -22.39
N LEU A 40 19.82 18.34 -21.44
CA LEU A 40 19.59 18.52 -20.01
C LEU A 40 19.75 20.00 -19.60
N ARG A 41 18.67 20.65 -19.18
CA ARG A 41 18.66 22.04 -18.70
C ARG A 41 17.92 22.16 -17.37
N ARG A 42 18.50 22.92 -16.44
CA ARG A 42 17.87 23.29 -15.18
C ARG A 42 17.86 24.81 -15.05
N THR A 43 16.69 25.37 -14.77
CA THR A 43 16.52 26.81 -14.56
C THR A 43 15.88 27.00 -13.20
N LYS A 44 16.51 27.82 -12.34
CA LYS A 44 15.92 28.20 -11.05
C LYS A 44 15.32 29.59 -11.20
N GLU A 45 14.00 29.69 -11.15
CA GLU A 45 13.27 30.96 -11.21
C GLU A 45 12.80 31.37 -9.81
N LYS A 46 12.36 32.63 -9.68
CA LYS A 46 11.94 33.21 -8.40
C LYS A 46 10.69 32.55 -7.80
N PHE A 47 9.94 31.79 -8.60
CA PHE A 47 8.68 31.12 -8.23
C PHE A 47 8.66 29.62 -8.56
N GLY A 48 9.84 29.00 -8.73
CA GLY A 48 9.95 27.56 -8.97
C GLY A 48 11.16 27.20 -9.83
N SER A 49 11.56 25.94 -9.76
CA SER A 49 12.59 25.34 -10.60
C SER A 49 11.95 24.61 -11.78
N THR A 50 12.62 24.67 -12.93
CA THR A 50 12.26 23.91 -14.13
C THR A 50 13.38 22.95 -14.51
N LEU A 51 13.02 21.73 -14.89
CA LEU A 51 13.91 20.70 -15.42
C LEU A 51 13.43 20.28 -16.81
N GLU A 52 14.29 20.44 -17.82
CA GLU A 52 14.04 20.09 -19.21
C GLU A 52 15.05 19.05 -19.69
N PHE A 53 14.60 18.06 -20.46
CA PHE A 53 15.45 17.05 -21.08
C PHE A 53 14.79 16.40 -22.30
N THR A 54 15.59 15.79 -23.17
CA THR A 54 15.11 14.94 -24.28
C THR A 54 15.42 13.48 -23.96
N ALA A 55 14.40 12.64 -23.81
CA ALA A 55 14.56 11.20 -23.70
C ALA A 55 14.65 10.55 -25.08
N LEU A 56 15.60 9.63 -25.25
CA LEU A 56 15.85 8.92 -26.50
C LEU A 56 16.25 7.46 -26.23
N ILE A 57 16.15 6.61 -27.26
CA ILE A 57 16.68 5.25 -27.23
C ILE A 57 17.79 5.18 -28.28
N PRO A 58 19.05 4.85 -27.92
CA PRO A 58 20.19 4.88 -28.85
C PRO A 58 19.95 4.13 -30.18
N ASP A 59 19.23 3.01 -30.13
CA ASP A 59 18.96 2.15 -31.29
C ASP A 59 17.70 2.55 -32.09
N LYS A 60 16.98 3.61 -31.68
CA LYS A 60 15.70 4.01 -32.28
C LYS A 60 15.61 5.51 -32.45
N SER A 61 14.98 5.97 -33.54
CA SER A 61 14.77 7.40 -33.78
C SER A 61 13.67 8.03 -32.91
N TRP A 62 13.32 7.41 -31.78
CA TRP A 62 12.24 7.86 -30.91
C TRP A 62 12.77 8.91 -29.94
N LYS A 63 12.06 10.03 -29.84
CA LYS A 63 12.43 11.15 -28.97
C LYS A 63 11.20 11.68 -28.24
N VAL A 64 11.40 12.05 -26.99
CA VAL A 64 10.37 12.72 -26.17
C VAL A 64 11.03 13.88 -25.45
N ASN A 65 10.58 15.09 -25.73
CA ASN A 65 10.98 16.25 -24.94
C ASN A 65 10.13 16.29 -23.68
N ALA A 66 10.77 16.46 -22.54
CA ALA A 66 10.14 16.47 -21.24
C ALA A 66 10.44 17.78 -20.52
N LYS A 67 9.42 18.37 -19.92
CA LYS A 67 9.52 19.56 -19.08
C LYS A 67 8.81 19.31 -17.77
N LEU A 68 9.52 19.53 -16.67
CA LEU A 68 9.01 19.43 -15.31
C LEU A 68 9.09 20.80 -14.63
N ILE A 69 8.01 21.21 -13.99
CA ILE A 69 7.92 22.46 -13.22
C ILE A 69 7.65 22.11 -11.77
N SER A 70 8.50 22.58 -10.86
CA SER A 70 8.36 22.33 -9.42
C SER A 70 7.07 22.96 -8.89
N GLY A 71 6.34 22.23 -8.06
CA GLY A 71 5.11 22.72 -7.42
C GLY A 71 4.41 21.60 -6.67
N ALA A 72 3.35 21.96 -5.94
CA ALA A 72 2.43 21.03 -5.30
C ALA A 72 1.07 21.12 -6.01
N PRO A 73 0.80 20.30 -7.05
CA PRO A 73 1.60 19.18 -7.56
C PRO A 73 2.66 19.57 -8.61
N ILE A 74 3.59 18.65 -8.91
CA ILE A 74 4.60 18.83 -9.95
C ILE A 74 3.90 18.74 -11.31
N GLN A 75 4.12 19.71 -12.17
CA GLN A 75 3.56 19.71 -13.52
C GLN A 75 4.57 19.07 -14.49
N VAL A 76 4.09 18.14 -15.31
CA VAL A 76 4.91 17.44 -16.30
C VAL A 76 4.27 17.53 -17.68
N GLU A 77 5.07 17.96 -18.64
CA GLU A 77 4.73 18.03 -20.05
C GLU A 77 5.67 17.11 -20.84
N LEU A 78 5.09 16.19 -21.63
CA LEU A 78 5.81 15.28 -22.51
C LEU A 78 5.37 15.52 -23.96
N GLU A 79 6.32 15.90 -24.81
CA GLU A 79 6.12 16.14 -26.24
C GLU A 79 6.90 15.09 -27.05
N PRO A 80 6.23 14.03 -27.55
CA PRO A 80 6.87 13.02 -28.38
C PRO A 80 7.05 13.49 -29.82
N ASP A 81 8.17 13.09 -30.45
CA ASP A 81 8.39 13.27 -31.89
C ASP A 81 7.46 12.34 -32.71
N GLU A 82 7.24 12.70 -33.98
CA GLU A 82 6.40 11.92 -34.89
C GLU A 82 6.93 10.49 -35.08
N GLY A 83 6.05 9.49 -34.94
CA GLY A 83 6.41 8.07 -35.01
C GLY A 83 6.89 7.47 -33.69
N THR A 84 6.97 8.25 -32.61
CA THR A 84 7.29 7.72 -31.27
C THR A 84 6.13 6.91 -30.70
N PRO A 85 6.34 5.63 -30.31
CA PRO A 85 5.28 4.80 -29.75
C PRO A 85 4.80 5.30 -28.40
N ARG A 86 3.49 5.15 -28.13
CA ARG A 86 2.88 5.52 -26.85
C ARG A 86 3.47 4.75 -25.68
N GLU A 87 3.91 3.51 -25.90
CA GLU A 87 4.56 2.68 -24.90
C GLU A 87 5.83 3.33 -24.35
N PHE A 88 6.62 3.99 -25.22
CA PHE A 88 7.83 4.68 -24.79
C PHE A 88 7.48 5.93 -23.97
N VAL A 89 6.53 6.75 -24.42
CA VAL A 89 6.08 7.93 -23.65
C VAL A 89 5.55 7.52 -22.27
N ASN A 90 4.74 6.46 -22.22
CA ASN A 90 4.25 5.91 -20.96
C ASN A 90 5.39 5.40 -20.06
N SER A 91 6.46 4.82 -20.62
CA SER A 91 7.61 4.41 -19.80
C SER A 91 8.30 5.60 -19.13
N ILE A 92 8.47 6.72 -19.85
CA ILE A 92 9.06 7.95 -19.28
C ILE A 92 8.15 8.53 -18.19
N LYS A 93 6.84 8.60 -18.45
CA LYS A 93 5.85 9.02 -17.44
C LYS A 93 5.98 8.21 -16.15
N GLU A 94 5.96 6.88 -16.25
CA GLU A 94 6.04 5.99 -15.08
C GLU A 94 7.39 6.07 -14.36
N ASP A 95 8.48 6.28 -15.09
CA ASP A 95 9.81 6.45 -14.50
C ASP A 95 9.91 7.76 -13.70
N LEU A 96 9.33 8.85 -14.20
CA LEU A 96 9.27 10.13 -13.49
C LEU A 96 8.43 10.01 -12.21
N ILE A 97 7.25 9.38 -12.30
CA ILE A 97 6.42 9.09 -11.11
C ILE A 97 7.23 8.27 -10.09
N LEU A 98 7.92 7.22 -10.53
CA LEU A 98 8.74 6.39 -9.64
C LEU A 98 9.89 7.19 -9.00
N ALA A 99 10.57 8.06 -9.74
CA ALA A 99 11.65 8.88 -9.21
C ALA A 99 11.15 9.82 -8.10
N VAL A 100 9.99 10.45 -8.30
CA VAL A 100 9.34 11.27 -7.27
C VAL A 100 8.96 10.43 -6.04
N GLN A 101 8.43 9.23 -6.24
CA GLN A 101 8.08 8.31 -5.13
C GLN A 101 9.32 7.85 -4.33
N ILE A 102 10.46 7.60 -5.00
CA ILE A 102 11.71 7.25 -4.31
C ILE A 102 12.22 8.42 -3.46
N TYR A 103 12.12 9.64 -3.98
CA TYR A 103 12.48 10.82 -3.20
C TYR A 103 11.53 11.00 -2.01
N HIS A 104 10.22 10.83 -2.21
CA HIS A 104 9.23 10.88 -1.13
C HIS A 104 9.57 9.90 0.00
N GLU A 105 9.90 8.63 -0.31
CA GLU A 105 10.35 7.66 0.70
C GLU A 105 11.62 8.11 1.42
N THR A 106 12.52 8.82 0.73
CA THR A 106 13.75 9.37 1.35
C THR A 106 13.41 10.44 2.37
N VAL A 107 12.49 11.36 2.06
CA VAL A 107 11.98 12.37 3.01
C VAL A 107 11.24 11.70 4.16
N ARG A 108 10.43 10.68 3.87
CA ARG A 108 9.68 9.93 4.90
C ARG A 108 10.56 9.31 5.97
N GLN A 109 11.80 8.95 5.62
CA GLN A 109 12.78 8.43 6.59
C GLN A 109 13.33 9.49 7.55
N SER A 110 13.25 10.78 7.18
CA SER A 110 13.58 11.94 8.02
C SER A 110 12.35 12.64 8.62
N THR A 111 11.13 12.18 8.32
CA THR A 111 9.90 12.76 8.86
C THR A 111 9.59 12.29 10.29
N LEU A 112 9.21 13.23 11.15
CA LEU A 112 8.64 12.95 12.46
C LEU A 112 7.12 13.04 12.39
N TYR A 113 6.49 11.89 12.61
CA TYR A 113 5.04 11.71 12.51
C TYR A 113 4.38 11.63 13.90
N PHE A 114 3.21 12.25 14.00
CA PHE A 114 2.31 12.19 15.15
C PHE A 114 0.86 12.04 14.66
N ALA A 115 0.09 11.14 15.27
CA ALA A 115 -1.35 11.07 15.03
C ALA A 115 -2.13 10.84 16.31
N TRP A 116 -3.40 11.24 16.28
CA TRP A 116 -4.36 11.02 17.34
C TRP A 116 -5.79 11.03 16.82
N VAL A 117 -6.70 10.56 17.66
CA VAL A 117 -8.15 10.60 17.44
C VAL A 117 -8.75 11.40 18.60
N GLU A 118 -9.64 12.34 18.29
CA GLU A 118 -10.30 13.15 19.32
C GLU A 118 -11.10 12.26 20.29
N GLY A 119 -10.97 12.52 21.59
CA GLY A 119 -11.69 11.78 22.63
C GLY A 119 -11.18 10.36 22.91
N GLU A 120 -10.11 9.91 22.26
CA GLU A 120 -9.43 8.64 22.55
C GLU A 120 -8.08 8.90 23.25
N ASP A 121 -7.60 7.90 24.00
CA ASP A 121 -6.25 7.94 24.55
C ASP A 121 -5.24 7.97 23.41
N VAL A 122 -4.32 8.93 23.46
CA VAL A 122 -3.31 9.06 22.42
C VAL A 122 -2.32 7.90 22.60
N ILE A 123 -2.10 7.08 21.57
CA ILE A 123 -1.17 5.95 21.67
C ILE A 123 0.06 6.26 20.81
N PRO A 124 1.27 6.34 21.38
CA PRO A 124 2.49 6.62 20.61
C PRO A 124 2.70 5.59 19.49
N GLU A 125 3.35 6.03 18.41
CA GLU A 125 3.85 5.12 17.37
C GLU A 125 4.81 4.12 18.04
N GLN A 126 4.47 2.83 17.98
CA GLN A 126 5.30 1.83 18.64
C GLN A 126 6.39 1.35 17.67
N PRO A 127 7.69 1.48 18.02
CA PRO A 127 8.72 0.75 17.29
C PRO A 127 8.42 -0.75 17.38
N PRO A 128 8.74 -1.57 16.36
CA PRO A 128 8.44 -2.99 16.41
C PRO A 128 9.16 -3.62 17.62
N THR A 129 8.45 -3.94 18.70
CA THR A 129 8.98 -4.72 19.83
C THR A 129 9.21 -6.16 19.40
N ALA A 130 10.02 -6.97 20.08
CA ALA A 130 10.26 -8.36 19.66
C ALA A 130 8.95 -9.18 19.53
N SER A 131 7.96 -8.94 20.40
CA SER A 131 6.64 -9.59 20.33
C SER A 131 5.74 -9.00 19.23
N LYS A 132 5.78 -7.68 18.98
CA LYS A 132 5.13 -7.08 17.80
C LYS A 132 5.80 -7.46 16.50
N ARG A 133 7.12 -7.56 16.39
CA ARG A 133 7.83 -8.10 15.22
C ARG A 133 7.40 -9.52 14.92
N LEU A 134 7.15 -10.33 15.95
CA LEU A 134 6.60 -11.68 15.77
C LEU A 134 5.16 -11.59 15.26
N SER A 135 4.31 -10.75 15.84
CA SER A 135 2.94 -10.49 15.38
C SER A 135 2.86 -9.90 13.96
N ASP A 136 3.62 -8.87 13.65
CA ASP A 136 3.69 -8.20 12.35
C ASP A 136 4.33 -9.12 11.30
N ARG A 137 5.17 -10.08 11.69
CA ARG A 137 5.59 -11.19 10.81
C ARG A 137 4.52 -12.25 10.64
N LEU A 138 3.70 -12.48 11.67
CA LEU A 138 2.55 -13.36 11.56
C LEU A 138 1.51 -12.75 10.60
N PHE A 139 1.22 -11.46 10.70
CA PHE A 139 0.17 -10.77 9.93
C PHE A 139 0.71 -9.90 8.77
N GLY A 140 2.01 -9.95 8.49
CA GLY A 140 2.65 -9.30 7.34
C GLY A 140 2.71 -10.19 6.11
N SER A 141 3.36 -9.71 5.04
CA SER A 141 3.43 -10.37 3.73
C SER A 141 4.14 -11.74 3.71
N ASN A 142 4.80 -12.15 4.80
CA ASN A 142 5.49 -13.43 4.90
C ASN A 142 4.74 -14.40 5.83
N LEU A 143 3.67 -14.99 5.30
CA LEU A 143 2.83 -15.99 5.98
C LEU A 143 3.60 -17.26 6.41
N LEU A 144 4.84 -17.44 5.99
CA LEU A 144 5.66 -18.63 6.27
C LEU A 144 5.77 -18.92 7.77
N PHE A 145 5.93 -17.90 8.62
CA PHE A 145 6.07 -18.11 10.06
C PHE A 145 4.76 -18.56 10.72
N ILE A 146 3.62 -18.00 10.28
CA ILE A 146 2.28 -18.52 10.63
C ILE A 146 2.21 -19.99 10.22
N TYR A 147 2.56 -20.33 8.98
CA TYR A 147 2.45 -21.70 8.51
C TYR A 147 3.31 -22.67 9.32
N VAL A 148 4.54 -22.30 9.69
CA VAL A 148 5.40 -23.14 10.54
C VAL A 148 4.80 -23.34 11.94
N LEU A 149 4.28 -22.26 12.55
CA LEU A 149 3.62 -22.35 13.86
C LEU A 149 2.38 -23.28 13.80
N PHE A 150 1.51 -23.07 12.81
CA PHE A 150 0.33 -23.90 12.62
C PHE A 150 0.68 -25.34 12.25
N PHE A 151 1.78 -25.56 11.51
CA PHE A 151 2.26 -26.90 11.20
C PHE A 151 2.66 -27.67 12.46
N GLY A 152 3.35 -27.02 13.41
CA GLY A 152 3.67 -27.62 14.71
C GLY A 152 2.43 -27.96 15.53
N VAL A 153 1.47 -27.02 15.62
CA VAL A 153 0.18 -27.24 16.29
C VAL A 153 -0.60 -28.41 15.65
N ASN A 154 -0.60 -28.48 14.32
CA ASN A 154 -1.28 -29.55 13.59
C ASN A 154 -0.66 -30.92 13.90
N ILE A 155 0.67 -31.05 13.92
CA ILE A 155 1.35 -32.32 14.28
C ILE A 155 0.90 -32.79 15.66
N ILE A 156 0.90 -31.90 16.65
CA ILE A 156 0.47 -32.22 18.02
C ILE A 156 -0.98 -32.72 18.04
N LEU A 157 -1.88 -32.03 17.33
CA LEU A 157 -3.29 -32.44 17.24
C LEU A 157 -3.45 -33.82 16.57
N PHE A 158 -2.70 -34.11 15.51
CA PHE A 158 -2.71 -35.42 14.86
C PHE A 158 -2.19 -36.53 15.77
N LEU A 159 -1.15 -36.27 16.56
CA LEU A 159 -0.60 -37.23 17.53
C LEU A 159 -1.57 -37.51 18.69
N LEU A 160 -2.30 -36.50 19.18
CA LEU A 160 -3.19 -36.61 20.34
C LEU A 160 -4.58 -37.18 19.98
N LEU A 161 -5.16 -36.77 18.85
CA LEU A 161 -6.56 -37.01 18.53
C LEU A 161 -6.75 -38.09 17.44
N GLY A 162 -5.69 -38.47 16.74
CA GLY A 162 -5.78 -39.32 15.55
C GLY A 162 -6.40 -38.59 14.35
N LEU A 163 -6.38 -39.23 13.17
CA LEU A 163 -6.65 -38.57 11.89
C LEU A 163 -8.00 -37.82 11.84
N VAL A 164 -9.10 -38.50 12.15
CA VAL A 164 -10.46 -37.95 11.95
C VAL A 164 -10.73 -36.80 12.92
N PHE A 165 -10.46 -37.00 14.21
CA PHE A 165 -10.72 -35.98 15.22
C PHE A 165 -9.75 -34.81 15.12
N ALA A 166 -8.50 -35.02 14.70
CA ALA A 166 -7.56 -33.94 14.44
C ALA A 166 -8.02 -33.04 13.27
N VAL A 167 -8.46 -33.64 12.15
CA VAL A 167 -8.99 -32.87 11.02
C VAL A 167 -10.20 -32.03 11.44
N ALA A 168 -11.16 -32.64 12.15
CA ALA A 168 -12.34 -31.93 12.65
C ALA A 168 -11.97 -30.80 13.64
N ALA A 169 -11.04 -31.06 14.56
CA ALA A 169 -10.58 -30.08 15.55
C ALA A 169 -9.87 -28.88 14.90
N ILE A 170 -9.00 -29.12 13.91
CA ILE A 170 -8.26 -28.06 13.20
C ILE A 170 -9.24 -27.16 12.45
N ILE A 171 -10.18 -27.74 11.69
CA ILE A 171 -11.19 -26.98 10.94
C ILE A 171 -12.10 -26.22 11.91
N GLY A 172 -12.53 -26.85 13.00
CA GLY A 172 -13.34 -26.21 14.04
C GLY A 172 -12.63 -25.01 14.66
N LEU A 173 -11.35 -25.15 15.01
CA LEU A 173 -10.53 -24.06 15.54
C LEU A 173 -10.38 -22.91 14.53
N GLN A 174 -10.06 -23.23 13.28
CA GLN A 174 -9.95 -22.23 12.21
C GLN A 174 -11.28 -21.50 11.97
N LEU A 175 -12.41 -22.21 11.99
CA LEU A 175 -13.73 -21.61 11.86
C LEU A 175 -14.01 -20.63 13.00
N VAL A 176 -13.67 -21.00 14.24
CA VAL A 176 -13.81 -20.11 15.41
C VAL A 176 -12.98 -18.83 15.22
N ILE A 177 -11.74 -18.94 14.73
CA ILE A 177 -10.88 -17.78 14.43
C ILE A 177 -11.55 -16.88 13.38
N VAL A 178 -12.08 -17.44 12.29
CA VAL A 178 -12.78 -16.68 11.24
C VAL A 178 -14.03 -15.99 11.81
N LEU A 179 -14.82 -16.68 12.63
CA LEU A 179 -16.03 -16.15 13.26
C LEU A 179 -15.79 -15.08 14.32
N LEU A 180 -14.59 -15.06 14.91
CA LEU A 180 -14.15 -14.07 15.90
C LEU A 180 -13.18 -13.03 15.34
N SER A 181 -12.90 -13.05 14.03
CA SER A 181 -11.96 -12.16 13.36
C SER A 181 -12.21 -10.68 13.69
N ASP A 182 -13.47 -10.23 13.66
CA ASP A 182 -13.84 -8.85 13.99
C ASP A 182 -13.45 -8.45 15.42
N LYS A 183 -13.65 -9.35 16.39
CA LYS A 183 -13.30 -9.11 17.80
C LYS A 183 -11.78 -9.16 18.01
N ILE A 184 -11.09 -10.10 17.38
CA ILE A 184 -9.62 -10.24 17.46
C ILE A 184 -8.94 -8.98 16.92
N TYR A 185 -9.39 -8.49 15.76
CA TYR A 185 -8.86 -7.27 15.16
C TYR A 185 -9.19 -6.05 16.03
N THR A 186 -10.43 -5.91 16.51
CA THR A 186 -10.79 -4.78 17.39
C THR A 186 -9.88 -4.70 18.61
N ALA A 187 -9.60 -5.83 19.27
CA ALA A 187 -8.80 -5.88 20.49
C ALA A 187 -7.30 -5.57 20.29
N ARG A 188 -6.80 -5.60 19.05
CA ARG A 188 -5.38 -5.41 18.73
C ARG A 188 -5.05 -4.04 18.14
N ASN A 189 -6.06 -3.29 17.72
CA ASN A 189 -5.87 -1.98 17.11
C ASN A 189 -5.89 -0.87 18.15
N ASN A 190 -5.39 0.30 17.75
CA ASN A 190 -5.11 1.41 18.67
C ASN A 190 -6.36 2.22 18.97
N TRP A 191 -7.05 2.68 17.93
CA TRP A 191 -8.21 3.56 18.08
C TRP A 191 -9.42 3.02 17.35
N ARG A 192 -10.59 3.38 17.85
CA ARG A 192 -11.87 3.09 17.21
C ARG A 192 -12.50 4.38 16.71
N ILE A 193 -12.92 4.39 15.46
CA ILE A 193 -13.61 5.54 14.86
C ILE A 193 -15.11 5.30 14.92
N THR A 194 -15.84 6.33 15.36
CA THR A 194 -17.29 6.35 15.50
C THR A 194 -17.82 7.72 15.06
N PRO A 195 -19.15 7.92 14.92
CA PRO A 195 -19.71 9.22 14.58
C PRO A 195 -19.35 10.34 15.56
N SER A 196 -19.03 10.02 16.83
CA SER A 196 -18.68 11.00 17.85
C SER A 196 -17.19 11.39 17.85
N ASN A 197 -16.35 10.63 17.14
CA ASN A 197 -14.91 10.90 16.97
C ASN A 197 -14.47 10.56 15.53
N PRO A 198 -15.02 11.26 14.52
CA PRO A 198 -14.87 10.86 13.13
C PRO A 198 -13.46 11.10 12.56
N ASN A 199 -12.72 12.02 13.17
CA ASN A 199 -11.50 12.58 12.61
C ASN A 199 -10.24 11.90 13.14
N VAL A 200 -9.29 11.65 12.23
CA VAL A 200 -7.91 11.33 12.55
C VAL A 200 -7.06 12.54 12.21
N HIS A 201 -6.30 13.02 13.19
CA HIS A 201 -5.41 14.15 13.04
C HIS A 201 -3.98 13.64 12.90
N ILE A 202 -3.26 14.20 11.94
CA ILE A 202 -1.90 13.81 11.60
C ILE A 202 -1.06 15.07 11.46
N ILE A 203 0.10 15.07 12.09
CA ILE A 203 1.12 16.11 11.96
C ILE A 203 2.43 15.45 11.55
N GLU A 204 3.05 16.04 10.54
CA GLU A 204 4.36 15.64 10.05
C GLU A 204 5.32 16.81 10.12
N TYR A 205 6.52 16.56 10.63
CA TYR A 205 7.66 17.47 10.54
C TYR A 205 8.70 16.85 9.63
N GLN A 206 8.82 17.38 8.41
CA GLN A 206 9.74 16.90 7.39
C GLN A 206 11.09 17.59 7.56
N LEU A 207 12.05 16.87 8.13
CA LEU A 207 13.39 17.42 8.36
C LEU A 207 14.24 17.26 7.09
N PRO A 208 15.13 18.24 6.79
CA PRO A 208 16.10 18.11 5.71
C PRO A 208 16.88 16.79 5.83
N VAL A 209 16.94 16.05 4.72
CA VAL A 209 17.43 14.66 4.71
C VAL A 209 18.87 14.58 5.23
N GLU A 210 19.73 15.52 4.83
CA GLU A 210 21.13 15.54 5.25
C GLU A 210 21.31 15.90 6.73
N GLU A 211 20.60 16.92 7.22
CA GLU A 211 20.61 17.28 8.64
C GLU A 211 20.12 16.14 9.53
N PHE A 212 19.07 15.43 9.10
CA PHE A 212 18.56 14.29 9.84
C PHE A 212 19.54 13.11 9.86
N LYS A 213 20.27 12.85 8.75
CA LYS A 213 21.31 11.82 8.71
C LYS A 213 22.44 12.14 9.69
N GLU A 214 22.90 13.39 9.72
CA GLU A 214 23.92 13.83 10.68
C GLU A 214 23.43 13.72 12.12
N PHE A 215 22.20 14.14 12.38
CA PHE A 215 21.55 14.01 13.68
C PHE A 215 21.50 12.56 14.15
N ARG A 216 21.01 11.64 13.30
CA ARG A 216 20.94 10.21 13.63
C ARG A 216 22.32 9.60 13.90
N LYS A 217 23.34 10.02 13.16
CA LYS A 217 24.73 9.57 13.36
C LYS A 217 25.27 10.07 14.71
N LYS A 218 24.90 11.28 15.12
CA LYS A 218 25.34 11.93 16.36
C LYS A 218 24.63 11.39 17.61
N PHE A 219 23.32 11.15 17.53
CA PHE A 219 22.47 10.87 18.70
C PHE A 219 21.89 9.45 18.73
N GLY A 220 21.95 8.70 17.64
CA GLY A 220 21.40 7.34 17.55
C GLY A 220 19.89 7.29 17.31
N LYS A 221 19.37 6.07 17.08
CA LYS A 221 17.95 5.86 16.72
C LYS A 221 16.98 6.05 17.89
N GLU A 222 17.43 5.84 19.11
CA GLU A 222 16.58 5.92 20.32
C GLU A 222 16.19 7.35 20.66
N VAL A 223 17.03 8.33 20.32
CA VAL A 223 16.76 9.75 20.58
C VAL A 223 15.56 10.27 19.80
N VAL A 224 15.32 9.75 18.59
CA VAL A 224 14.08 10.07 17.83
C VAL A 224 12.83 9.58 18.58
N VAL A 225 12.91 8.42 19.22
CA VAL A 225 11.80 7.86 20.02
C VAL A 225 11.58 8.69 21.28
N GLN A 226 12.66 9.12 21.94
CA GLN A 226 12.60 9.98 23.12
C GLN A 226 12.00 11.35 22.79
N MET A 227 12.43 11.98 21.71
CA MET A 227 11.91 13.26 21.24
C MET A 227 10.42 13.17 20.92
N LYS A 228 10.00 12.13 20.17
CA LYS A 228 8.57 11.88 19.92
C LYS A 228 7.78 11.73 21.22
N LYS A 229 8.34 11.02 22.21
CA LYS A 229 7.71 10.86 23.53
C LYS A 229 7.60 12.19 24.27
N GLU A 230 8.65 13.01 24.29
CA GLU A 230 8.64 14.30 24.99
C GLU A 230 7.64 15.28 24.36
N ILE A 231 7.58 15.35 23.03
CA ILE A 231 6.57 16.14 22.31
C ILE A 231 5.19 15.64 22.70
N TYR A 232 4.96 14.33 22.66
CA TYR A 232 3.70 13.70 23.04
C TYR A 232 3.30 14.06 24.49
N ASP A 233 4.21 13.91 25.46
CA ASP A 233 3.94 14.13 26.89
C ASP A 233 3.62 15.61 27.17
N LYS A 234 4.21 16.55 26.41
CA LYS A 234 3.98 17.99 26.55
C LYS A 234 2.78 18.52 25.76
N THR A 235 2.28 17.78 24.76
CA THR A 235 1.22 18.21 23.85
C THR A 235 -0.02 17.33 24.00
N LEU A 236 -0.04 16.21 23.29
CA LEU A 236 -1.18 15.33 23.12
C LEU A 236 -1.66 14.72 24.45
N ALA A 237 -0.73 14.39 25.37
CA ALA A 237 -1.07 13.84 26.69
C ALA A 237 -1.86 14.82 27.59
N VAL A 238 -1.75 16.13 27.33
CA VAL A 238 -2.46 17.18 28.08
C VAL A 238 -3.58 17.83 27.25
N GLY A 239 -3.98 17.19 26.14
CA GLY A 239 -5.05 17.66 25.26
C GLY A 239 -4.70 18.89 24.43
N LYS A 240 -3.40 19.17 24.22
CA LYS A 240 -2.94 20.26 23.35
C LYS A 240 -2.44 19.71 22.02
N GLU A 241 -2.71 20.43 20.94
CA GLU A 241 -2.16 20.07 19.63
C GLU A 241 -0.65 20.36 19.56
N PRO A 242 0.13 19.52 18.85
CA PRO A 242 1.53 19.81 18.55
C PRO A 242 1.65 21.03 17.60
N THR A 243 1.88 22.22 18.15
CA THR A 243 2.20 23.42 17.35
C THR A 243 3.70 23.48 17.04
N CYS A 244 4.13 24.29 16.05
CA CYS A 244 5.57 24.54 15.90
C CYS A 244 6.11 25.21 17.16
N GLU A 245 5.41 26.15 17.79
CA GLU A 245 5.88 26.79 19.04
C GLU A 245 6.09 25.80 20.21
N LEU A 246 5.18 24.84 20.41
CA LEU A 246 5.38 23.79 21.43
C LEU A 246 6.43 22.75 20.99
N GLY A 247 6.48 22.45 19.69
CA GLY A 247 7.45 21.55 19.10
C GLY A 247 8.87 22.11 19.14
N GLU A 248 9.05 23.41 18.88
CA GLU A 248 10.29 24.19 18.88
C GLU A 248 10.99 24.09 20.21
N GLN A 249 10.26 24.23 21.33
CA GLN A 249 10.86 24.07 22.66
C GLN A 249 11.51 22.69 22.86
N VAL A 250 11.01 21.65 22.19
CA VAL A 250 11.61 20.31 22.24
C VAL A 250 12.67 20.17 21.14
N PHE A 251 12.37 20.57 19.91
CA PHE A 251 13.25 20.51 18.75
C PHE A 251 14.55 21.30 18.94
N GLU A 252 14.49 22.47 19.56
CA GLU A 252 15.65 23.30 19.90
C GLU A 252 16.61 22.57 20.86
N ASN A 253 16.09 21.82 21.84
CA ASN A 253 16.93 21.00 22.74
C ASN A 253 17.71 19.93 21.98
N TYR A 254 17.24 19.55 20.78
CA TYR A 254 17.88 18.59 19.89
C TYR A 254 18.58 19.26 18.69
N GLY A 255 18.59 20.60 18.61
CA GLY A 255 19.28 21.37 17.57
C GLY A 255 18.51 21.53 16.25
N PHE A 256 17.19 21.32 16.25
CA PHE A 256 16.33 21.54 15.09
C PHE A 256 15.51 22.83 15.24
N GLN A 257 15.35 23.57 14.14
CA GLN A 257 14.41 24.68 14.05
C GLN A 257 13.14 24.19 13.33
N CYS A 258 11.97 24.33 13.96
CA CYS A 258 10.70 24.11 13.27
C CYS A 258 10.49 25.29 12.32
N THR A 259 10.30 25.03 11.05
CA THR A 259 9.79 26.05 10.12
C THR A 259 8.36 25.69 9.76
N PRO A 260 7.42 26.65 9.67
CA PRO A 260 6.06 26.36 9.21
C PRO A 260 6.03 25.64 7.85
N GLU A 261 7.04 25.90 7.00
CA GLU A 261 7.21 25.32 5.67
C GLU A 261 7.64 23.84 5.66
N SER A 262 8.11 23.29 6.80
CA SER A 262 8.46 21.87 6.96
C SER A 262 7.38 21.07 7.69
N LYS A 263 6.30 21.73 8.13
CA LYS A 263 5.18 21.11 8.83
C LYS A 263 4.02 20.83 7.87
N LEU A 264 3.55 19.58 7.83
CA LEU A 264 2.29 19.21 7.20
C LEU A 264 1.26 18.82 8.26
N VAL A 265 0.01 19.23 8.04
CA VAL A 265 -1.12 18.91 8.91
C VAL A 265 -2.24 18.33 8.07
N LYS A 266 -2.74 17.17 8.47
CA LYS A 266 -3.86 16.50 7.81
C LYS A 266 -4.91 16.13 8.85
N VAL A 267 -6.15 16.53 8.60
CA VAL A 267 -7.31 16.13 9.42
C VAL A 267 -8.27 15.42 8.48
N ILE A 268 -8.49 14.13 8.72
CA ILE A 268 -9.24 13.26 7.81
C ILE A 268 -10.47 12.76 8.53
N ASP A 269 -11.65 13.03 7.96
CA ASP A 269 -12.91 12.43 8.42
C ASP A 269 -13.01 10.99 7.92
N VAL A 270 -12.34 10.08 8.62
CA VAL A 270 -12.29 8.66 8.28
C VAL A 270 -13.68 8.03 8.35
N TYR A 271 -14.52 8.47 9.29
CA TYR A 271 -15.88 7.94 9.42
C TYR A 271 -16.71 8.21 8.16
N SER A 272 -16.69 9.44 7.64
CA SER A 272 -17.46 9.83 6.46
C SER A 272 -16.97 9.14 5.19
N ILE A 273 -15.65 8.93 5.04
CA ILE A 273 -15.11 8.20 3.88
C ILE A 273 -15.55 6.73 3.93
N VAL A 274 -15.43 6.05 5.08
CA VAL A 274 -15.87 4.65 5.22
C VAL A 274 -17.38 4.52 5.04
N LYS A 275 -18.16 5.45 5.60
CA LYS A 275 -19.61 5.52 5.40
C LYS A 275 -19.96 5.63 3.92
N SER A 276 -19.31 6.54 3.19
CA SER A 276 -19.51 6.73 1.75
C SER A 276 -19.18 5.46 0.95
N ALA A 277 -18.10 4.75 1.30
CA ALA A 277 -17.76 3.47 0.68
C ALA A 277 -18.83 2.39 0.99
N ALA A 278 -19.27 2.27 2.23
CA ALA A 278 -20.30 1.29 2.63
C ALA A 278 -21.64 1.55 1.92
N GLU A 279 -22.06 2.81 1.80
CA GLU A 279 -23.28 3.22 1.09
C GLU A 279 -23.22 2.86 -0.40
N LYS A 280 -22.10 3.16 -1.09
CA LYS A 280 -21.90 2.78 -2.51
C LYS A 280 -21.98 1.26 -2.74
N PHE A 281 -21.66 0.46 -1.73
CA PHE A 281 -21.69 -1.00 -1.78
C PHE A 281 -22.99 -1.61 -1.21
N GLU A 282 -23.92 -0.77 -0.75
CA GLU A 282 -25.16 -1.19 -0.07
C GLU A 282 -24.83 -2.16 1.08
N LEU A 283 -23.90 -1.74 1.94
CA LEU A 283 -23.45 -2.47 3.12
C LEU A 283 -23.77 -1.68 4.39
N PRO A 284 -24.01 -2.36 5.52
CA PRO A 284 -23.96 -1.68 6.82
C PRO A 284 -22.54 -1.13 7.04
N ILE A 285 -22.44 0.02 7.73
CA ILE A 285 -21.15 0.62 8.05
C ILE A 285 -20.37 -0.37 8.95
N PRO A 286 -19.20 -0.85 8.51
CA PRO A 286 -18.40 -1.77 9.32
C PRO A 286 -17.82 -1.06 10.53
N LYS A 287 -17.33 -1.83 11.51
CA LYS A 287 -16.49 -1.26 12.58
C LYS A 287 -15.23 -0.68 11.96
N ILE A 288 -14.82 0.49 12.42
CA ILE A 288 -13.63 1.18 11.90
C ILE A 288 -12.58 1.21 13.00
N VAL A 289 -11.38 0.74 12.69
CA VAL A 289 -10.25 0.78 13.61
C VAL A 289 -9.02 1.36 12.93
N ILE A 290 -8.24 2.12 13.69
CA ILE A 290 -6.98 2.71 13.24
C ILE A 290 -5.81 1.98 13.89
N SER A 291 -4.86 1.58 13.07
CA SER A 291 -3.57 1.04 13.51
C SER A 291 -2.52 2.13 13.40
N ASN A 292 -1.90 2.49 14.52
CA ASN A 292 -0.86 3.52 14.53
C ASN A 292 0.49 2.91 14.06
N THR A 293 0.65 2.83 12.75
CA THR A 293 1.84 2.34 12.06
C THR A 293 2.01 3.05 10.72
N MET A 294 3.26 3.39 10.38
CA MET A 294 3.61 4.07 9.13
C MET A 294 3.67 3.14 7.91
N VAL A 295 3.43 1.84 8.07
CA VAL A 295 3.30 0.94 6.92
C VAL A 295 1.92 1.17 6.28
N PRO A 296 1.83 1.71 5.04
CA PRO A 296 0.54 2.00 4.41
C PRO A 296 -0.21 0.70 4.16
N ASN A 297 -1.40 0.58 4.75
CA ASN A 297 -2.25 -0.60 4.57
C ASN A 297 -3.71 -0.29 4.94
N ALA A 298 -4.63 -1.00 4.28
CA ALA A 298 -6.01 -1.13 4.67
C ALA A 298 -6.39 -2.61 4.62
N ALA A 299 -7.32 -3.04 5.46
CA ALA A 299 -7.82 -4.41 5.39
C ALA A 299 -9.26 -4.52 5.88
N ALA A 300 -10.08 -5.26 5.15
CA ALA A 300 -11.40 -5.69 5.56
C ALA A 300 -11.42 -7.11 6.12
N THR A 301 -12.15 -7.33 7.21
CA THR A 301 -12.40 -8.66 7.76
C THR A 301 -13.77 -8.76 8.42
N GLY A 302 -14.11 -9.94 8.93
CA GLY A 302 -15.36 -10.22 9.61
C GLY A 302 -16.12 -11.40 8.98
N PRO A 303 -16.95 -12.11 9.77
CA PRO A 303 -17.66 -13.31 9.29
C PRO A 303 -18.85 -12.99 8.38
N SER A 304 -19.33 -11.75 8.40
CA SER A 304 -20.44 -11.27 7.57
C SER A 304 -20.32 -9.76 7.40
N PRO A 305 -20.97 -9.15 6.38
CA PRO A 305 -20.97 -7.70 6.23
C PRO A 305 -21.52 -6.96 7.45
N SER A 306 -22.55 -7.50 8.12
CA SER A 306 -23.11 -6.95 9.36
C SER A 306 -22.18 -7.02 10.57
N ARG A 307 -21.14 -7.86 10.51
CA ARG A 307 -20.08 -7.96 11.50
C ARG A 307 -18.72 -7.61 10.86
N GLY A 308 -18.75 -6.77 9.83
CA GLY A 308 -17.56 -6.32 9.12
C GLY A 308 -16.73 -5.39 9.99
N LEU A 309 -15.41 -5.42 9.76
CA LEU A 309 -14.45 -4.50 10.31
C LEU A 309 -13.51 -4.05 9.19
N VAL A 310 -13.18 -2.77 9.18
CA VAL A 310 -12.15 -2.19 8.34
C VAL A 310 -11.06 -1.63 9.26
N MET A 311 -9.82 -2.03 9.00
CA MET A 311 -8.62 -1.50 9.62
C MET A 311 -7.92 -0.58 8.62
N ILE A 312 -7.55 0.62 9.06
CA ILE A 312 -6.79 1.59 8.29
C ILE A 312 -5.53 1.94 9.08
N THR A 313 -4.36 1.93 8.43
CA THR A 313 -3.14 2.39 9.08
C THR A 313 -2.97 3.90 8.92
N THR A 314 -2.31 4.53 9.89
CA THR A 314 -1.97 5.95 9.78
C THR A 314 -0.99 6.21 8.63
N GLY A 315 -0.13 5.25 8.28
CA GLY A 315 0.68 5.30 7.08
C GLY A 315 -0.13 5.37 5.79
N LEU A 316 -1.32 4.74 5.72
CA LEU A 316 -2.21 4.88 4.56
C LEU A 316 -2.78 6.30 4.47
N LEU A 317 -3.18 6.86 5.61
CA LEU A 317 -3.76 8.20 5.71
C LEU A 317 -2.75 9.30 5.37
N VAL A 318 -1.47 9.09 5.69
CA VAL A 318 -0.37 9.96 5.27
C VAL A 318 -0.15 9.88 3.77
N GLU A 319 -0.10 8.66 3.21
CA GLU A 319 0.30 8.45 1.81
C GLU A 319 -0.77 8.83 0.79
N LEU A 320 -2.06 8.71 1.15
CA LEU A 320 -3.18 8.80 0.20
C LEU A 320 -4.10 9.98 0.50
N GLU A 321 -4.60 10.61 -0.56
CA GLU A 321 -5.66 11.62 -0.51
C GLU A 321 -7.05 11.00 -0.30
N GLU A 322 -8.05 11.81 0.06
CA GLU A 322 -9.36 11.29 0.49
C GLU A 322 -10.07 10.43 -0.57
N ASP A 323 -9.94 10.77 -1.86
CA ASP A 323 -10.51 10.01 -2.98
C ASP A 323 -9.73 8.72 -3.27
N GLU A 324 -8.42 8.73 -3.07
CA GLU A 324 -7.56 7.54 -3.07
C GLU A 324 -7.91 6.60 -1.92
N ILE A 325 -8.06 7.13 -0.70
CA ILE A 325 -8.52 6.37 0.47
C ILE A 325 -9.90 5.77 0.18
N LEU A 326 -10.84 6.55 -0.37
CA LEU A 326 -12.16 6.07 -0.74
C LEU A 326 -12.09 4.91 -1.76
N SER A 327 -11.19 5.00 -2.74
CA SER A 327 -10.99 3.99 -3.78
C SER A 327 -10.41 2.69 -3.21
N VAL A 328 -9.42 2.78 -2.31
CA VAL A 328 -8.86 1.64 -1.56
C VAL A 328 -9.92 1.02 -0.66
N LEU A 329 -10.69 1.84 0.07
CA LEU A 329 -11.80 1.34 0.88
C LEU A 329 -12.87 0.67 0.02
N GLY A 330 -13.12 1.15 -1.20
CA GLY A 330 -13.97 0.45 -2.17
C GLY A 330 -13.48 -0.96 -2.51
N HIS A 331 -12.16 -1.16 -2.63
CA HIS A 331 -11.57 -2.49 -2.81
C HIS A 331 -11.84 -3.36 -1.57
N GLU A 332 -11.61 -2.84 -0.37
CA GLU A 332 -11.90 -3.55 0.89
C GLU A 332 -13.39 -3.89 1.07
N MET A 333 -14.31 -2.99 0.70
CA MET A 333 -15.76 -3.26 0.66
C MET A 333 -16.10 -4.38 -0.33
N GLY A 334 -15.33 -4.51 -1.42
CA GLY A 334 -15.43 -5.61 -2.36
C GLY A 334 -15.18 -6.97 -1.71
N HIS A 335 -14.21 -7.07 -0.80
CA HIS A 335 -13.96 -8.28 -0.02
C HIS A 335 -15.08 -8.57 0.98
N LEU A 336 -15.56 -7.55 1.71
CA LEU A 336 -16.70 -7.70 2.63
C LEU A 336 -17.96 -8.17 1.91
N LYS A 337 -18.31 -7.53 0.79
CA LYS A 337 -19.50 -7.89 -0.01
C LYS A 337 -19.39 -9.31 -0.56
N GLY A 338 -18.21 -9.69 -1.05
CA GLY A 338 -17.92 -11.02 -1.58
C GLY A 338 -17.81 -12.11 -0.52
N ARG A 339 -17.67 -11.72 0.76
CA ARG A 339 -17.42 -12.63 1.89
C ARG A 339 -16.16 -13.46 1.67
N ASP A 340 -15.11 -12.85 1.15
CA ASP A 340 -13.91 -13.57 0.74
C ASP A 340 -13.22 -14.34 1.87
N PRO A 341 -13.14 -13.82 3.12
CA PRO A 341 -12.56 -14.58 4.22
C PRO A 341 -13.22 -15.93 4.45
N ILE A 342 -14.56 -16.02 4.40
CA ILE A 342 -15.27 -17.30 4.61
C ILE A 342 -15.18 -18.21 3.39
N VAL A 343 -15.15 -17.63 2.17
CA VAL A 343 -14.98 -18.41 0.93
C VAL A 343 -13.57 -19.03 0.87
N LEU A 344 -12.53 -18.25 1.16
CA LEU A 344 -11.16 -18.74 1.22
C LEU A 344 -10.99 -19.78 2.33
N PHE A 345 -11.57 -19.55 3.52
CA PHE A 345 -11.63 -20.56 4.57
C PHE A 345 -12.27 -21.87 4.08
N SER A 346 -13.36 -21.79 3.31
CA SER A 346 -14.06 -22.97 2.78
C SER A 346 -13.20 -23.72 1.75
N ILE A 347 -12.50 -23.01 0.87
CA ILE A 347 -11.57 -23.60 -0.12
C ILE A 347 -10.42 -24.31 0.59
N ILE A 348 -9.79 -23.65 1.56
CA ILE A 348 -8.66 -24.19 2.32
C ILE A 348 -9.11 -25.40 3.16
N SER A 349 -10.26 -25.31 3.83
CA SER A 349 -10.81 -26.42 4.62
C SER A 349 -11.20 -27.61 3.74
N GLY A 350 -11.78 -27.35 2.57
CA GLY A 350 -12.11 -28.38 1.58
C GLY A 350 -10.87 -29.10 1.08
N GLU A 351 -9.83 -28.35 0.71
CA GLU A 351 -8.54 -28.95 0.35
C GLU A 351 -7.96 -29.77 1.49
N PHE A 352 -7.98 -29.26 2.72
CA PHE A 352 -7.44 -29.96 3.89
C PHE A 352 -8.15 -31.30 4.13
N ILE A 353 -9.48 -31.36 3.97
CA ILE A 353 -10.24 -32.62 4.03
C ILE A 353 -9.86 -33.55 2.88
N LEU A 354 -9.80 -33.04 1.66
CA LEU A 354 -9.47 -33.82 0.46
C LEU A 354 -8.06 -34.41 0.52
N ARG A 355 -7.11 -33.68 1.11
CA ARG A 355 -5.72 -34.10 1.35
C ARG A 355 -5.63 -35.41 2.14
N PHE A 356 -6.46 -35.56 3.17
CA PHE A 356 -6.47 -36.75 4.04
C PHE A 356 -7.50 -37.80 3.64
N THR A 357 -8.21 -37.60 2.52
CA THR A 357 -9.20 -38.54 2.00
C THR A 357 -8.85 -38.98 0.58
N ILE A 358 -9.19 -38.17 -0.43
CA ILE A 358 -9.02 -38.49 -1.84
C ILE A 358 -7.55 -38.42 -2.28
N PHE A 359 -6.82 -37.38 -1.86
CA PHE A 359 -5.46 -37.12 -2.32
C PHE A 359 -4.38 -37.72 -1.43
N PHE A 360 -4.75 -38.48 -0.38
CA PHE A 360 -3.80 -39.08 0.53
C PHE A 360 -2.71 -39.94 -0.17
N PRO A 361 -3.03 -40.75 -1.20
CA PRO A 361 -2.00 -41.48 -1.96
C PRO A 361 -0.97 -40.56 -2.63
N LEU A 362 -1.38 -39.40 -3.15
CA LEU A 362 -0.48 -38.43 -3.77
C LEU A 362 0.44 -37.78 -2.74
N VAL A 363 -0.10 -37.49 -1.55
CA VAL A 363 0.66 -36.95 -0.41
C VAL A 363 1.77 -37.92 0.02
N LEU A 364 1.50 -39.23 0.02
CA LEU A 364 2.48 -40.25 0.39
C LEU A 364 3.62 -40.39 -0.62
N ILE A 365 3.37 -40.13 -1.91
CA ILE A 365 4.43 -40.17 -2.95
C ILE A 365 5.45 -39.05 -2.70
N ASN A 366 4.98 -37.81 -2.56
CA ASN A 366 5.85 -36.69 -2.24
C ASN A 366 5.06 -35.54 -1.57
N PRO A 367 5.11 -35.41 -0.24
CA PRO A 367 4.30 -34.43 0.48
C PRO A 367 4.74 -32.99 0.19
N ILE A 368 6.02 -32.76 -0.11
CA ILE A 368 6.56 -31.43 -0.40
C ILE A 368 6.03 -30.93 -1.74
N ILE A 369 6.14 -31.75 -2.80
CA ILE A 369 5.63 -31.40 -4.13
C ILE A 369 4.12 -31.18 -4.07
N TYR A 370 3.39 -32.04 -3.36
CA TYR A 370 1.95 -31.87 -3.17
C TYR A 370 1.61 -30.49 -2.57
N ILE A 371 2.26 -30.12 -1.46
CA ILE A 371 2.03 -28.83 -0.80
C ILE A 371 2.38 -27.67 -1.73
N ILE A 372 3.49 -27.75 -2.48
CA ILE A 372 3.89 -26.69 -3.41
C ILE A 372 2.83 -26.46 -4.48
N VAL A 373 2.35 -27.53 -5.12
CA VAL A 373 1.34 -27.46 -6.19
C VAL A 373 0.01 -26.94 -5.65
N VAL A 374 -0.43 -27.45 -4.50
CA VAL A 374 -1.69 -27.03 -3.87
C VAL A 374 -1.63 -25.57 -3.43
N MET A 375 -0.53 -25.13 -2.81
CA MET A 375 -0.36 -23.73 -2.42
C MET A 375 -0.34 -22.83 -3.65
N ALA A 376 0.41 -23.19 -4.69
CA ALA A 376 0.39 -22.44 -5.95
C ALA A 376 -1.03 -22.33 -6.52
N LEU A 377 -1.82 -23.40 -6.49
CA LEU A 377 -3.22 -23.37 -6.95
C LEU A 377 -4.12 -22.49 -6.08
N ILE A 378 -4.06 -22.63 -4.75
CA ILE A 378 -4.89 -21.84 -3.83
C ILE A 378 -4.56 -20.35 -3.96
N PHE A 379 -3.28 -19.98 -3.96
CA PHE A 379 -2.87 -18.58 -4.13
C PHE A 379 -3.20 -18.06 -5.53
N PHE A 380 -3.10 -18.88 -6.59
CA PHE A 380 -3.53 -18.48 -7.93
C PHE A 380 -5.04 -18.22 -7.99
N ILE A 381 -5.86 -19.04 -7.31
CA ILE A 381 -7.30 -18.80 -7.18
C ILE A 381 -7.58 -17.53 -6.36
N ALA A 382 -6.81 -17.27 -5.29
CA ALA A 382 -6.94 -16.06 -4.48
C ALA A 382 -6.77 -14.78 -5.33
N LYS A 383 -5.91 -14.79 -6.35
CA LYS A 383 -5.75 -13.68 -7.31
C LYS A 383 -7.05 -13.29 -8.03
N PHE A 384 -8.01 -14.22 -8.18
CA PHE A 384 -9.31 -13.92 -8.78
C PHE A 384 -10.14 -13.01 -7.88
N PHE A 385 -10.05 -13.20 -6.56
CA PHE A 385 -10.76 -12.41 -5.56
C PHE A 385 -10.20 -11.00 -5.48
N GLU A 386 -8.87 -10.86 -5.45
CA GLU A 386 -8.17 -9.57 -5.53
C GLU A 386 -8.54 -8.78 -6.78
N THR A 387 -8.45 -9.44 -7.94
CA THR A 387 -8.80 -8.83 -9.23
C THR A 387 -10.29 -8.47 -9.29
N ARG A 388 -11.16 -9.22 -8.60
CA ARG A 388 -12.59 -8.91 -8.47
C ARG A 388 -12.83 -7.73 -7.55
N ALA A 389 -12.13 -7.61 -6.43
CA ALA A 389 -12.22 -6.46 -5.53
C ALA A 389 -11.85 -5.16 -6.26
N ASP A 390 -10.76 -5.16 -7.04
CA ASP A 390 -10.40 -4.02 -7.92
C ASP A 390 -11.53 -3.65 -8.90
N LEU A 391 -12.08 -4.66 -9.57
CA LEU A 391 -13.14 -4.45 -10.57
C LEU A 391 -14.41 -3.89 -9.92
N VAL A 392 -14.83 -4.44 -8.79
CA VAL A 392 -16.05 -3.99 -8.11
C VAL A 392 -15.85 -2.60 -7.50
N SER A 393 -14.66 -2.27 -6.99
CA SER A 393 -14.33 -0.90 -6.59
C SER A 393 -14.46 0.06 -7.77
N ALA A 394 -13.86 -0.26 -8.92
CA ALA A 394 -14.01 0.53 -10.13
C ALA A 394 -15.48 0.69 -10.59
N MET A 395 -16.31 -0.34 -10.43
CA MET A 395 -17.74 -0.30 -10.76
C MET A 395 -18.58 0.53 -9.78
N LYS A 396 -18.29 0.46 -8.48
CA LYS A 396 -19.11 1.05 -7.41
C LYS A 396 -18.64 2.44 -6.98
N ILE A 397 -17.32 2.62 -6.83
CA ILE A 397 -16.71 3.93 -6.55
C ILE A 397 -16.73 4.80 -7.80
N GLY A 398 -16.40 4.22 -8.97
CA GLY A 398 -16.42 4.90 -10.27
C GLY A 398 -15.08 5.49 -10.70
N GLN A 399 -14.00 5.29 -9.93
CA GLN A 399 -12.70 5.93 -10.13
C GLN A 399 -11.55 4.90 -10.30
N PRO A 400 -11.54 4.11 -11.38
CA PRO A 400 -10.50 3.09 -11.58
C PRO A 400 -9.08 3.67 -11.65
N LYS A 401 -8.91 4.86 -12.23
CA LYS A 401 -7.60 5.52 -12.35
C LYS A 401 -7.05 5.97 -11.00
N VAL A 402 -7.92 6.49 -10.13
CA VAL A 402 -7.56 6.88 -8.75
C VAL A 402 -7.11 5.66 -7.94
N LEU A 403 -7.80 4.51 -8.09
CA LEU A 403 -7.33 3.25 -7.50
C LEU A 403 -5.98 2.79 -8.07
N ALA A 404 -5.72 3.03 -9.36
CA ALA A 404 -4.44 2.71 -9.97
C ALA A 404 -3.31 3.61 -9.41
N GLU A 405 -3.57 4.89 -9.20
CA GLU A 405 -2.66 5.84 -8.54
C GLU A 405 -2.39 5.46 -7.10
N SER A 406 -3.42 5.13 -6.31
CA SER A 406 -3.22 4.71 -4.93
C SER A 406 -2.35 3.45 -4.84
N LEU A 407 -2.53 2.49 -5.77
CA LEU A 407 -1.69 1.28 -5.88
C LEU A 407 -0.24 1.60 -6.27
N ARG A 408 0.00 2.62 -7.10
CA ARG A 408 1.36 3.10 -7.43
C ARG A 408 2.06 3.68 -6.20
N LYS A 409 1.36 4.52 -5.41
CA LYS A 409 1.89 5.14 -4.20
C LYS A 409 2.23 4.10 -3.13
N ILE A 410 1.25 3.30 -2.69
CA ILE A 410 1.47 2.33 -1.58
C ILE A 410 2.32 1.13 -2.00
N GLY A 411 2.37 0.82 -3.30
CA GLY A 411 3.03 -0.35 -3.84
C GLY A 411 4.35 -0.07 -4.56
N PHE A 412 4.91 1.15 -4.47
CA PHE A 412 6.02 1.58 -5.32
C PHE A 412 7.24 0.65 -5.26
N SER A 413 7.64 0.19 -4.06
CA SER A 413 8.81 -0.68 -3.90
C SER A 413 8.61 -2.02 -4.61
N ARG A 414 7.38 -2.56 -4.52
CA ARG A 414 6.98 -3.77 -5.23
C ARG A 414 6.95 -3.53 -6.74
N LEU A 415 6.42 -2.41 -7.20
CA LEU A 415 6.36 -2.07 -8.61
C LEU A 415 7.76 -1.95 -9.23
N GLN A 416 8.73 -1.37 -8.51
CA GLN A 416 10.12 -1.26 -8.96
C GLN A 416 10.78 -2.63 -9.12
N MET A 417 10.63 -3.50 -8.11
CA MET A 417 11.05 -4.89 -8.22
C MET A 417 10.33 -5.56 -9.39
N GLU A 418 9.05 -5.23 -9.59
CA GLU A 418 8.26 -5.89 -10.60
C GLU A 418 8.71 -5.60 -12.04
N ARG A 419 9.08 -4.34 -12.30
CA ARG A 419 9.56 -3.85 -13.59
C ARG A 419 10.94 -4.39 -13.99
N SER A 420 11.81 -4.69 -13.03
CA SER A 420 13.19 -5.13 -13.32
C SER A 420 13.29 -6.58 -13.80
N SER A 421 12.23 -7.40 -13.68
CA SER A 421 12.24 -8.79 -14.12
C SER A 421 10.82 -9.33 -14.33
N SER A 422 10.33 -9.44 -15.57
CA SER A 422 9.07 -10.13 -15.84
C SER A 422 9.28 -11.65 -15.71
N ASN A 423 8.96 -12.22 -14.54
CA ASN A 423 9.13 -13.66 -14.29
C ASN A 423 7.78 -14.33 -13.97
N ILE A 424 7.49 -15.41 -14.68
CA ILE A 424 6.38 -16.33 -14.42
C ILE A 424 6.30 -16.80 -12.97
N LEU A 425 7.46 -16.94 -12.30
CA LEU A 425 7.56 -17.35 -10.90
C LEU A 425 6.77 -16.41 -9.97
N ARG A 426 6.56 -15.14 -10.35
CA ARG A 426 5.78 -14.20 -9.53
C ARG A 426 4.28 -14.47 -9.58
N TRP A 427 3.78 -14.94 -10.71
CA TRP A 427 2.40 -15.38 -10.81
C TRP A 427 2.14 -16.65 -10.00
N LEU A 428 3.17 -17.47 -9.82
CA LEU A 428 3.13 -18.70 -9.03
C LEU A 428 3.59 -18.51 -7.57
N ALA A 429 3.99 -17.29 -7.19
CA ALA A 429 4.36 -16.98 -5.82
C ALA A 429 3.17 -17.19 -4.89
N TRP A 430 3.46 -17.59 -3.66
CA TRP A 430 2.47 -17.77 -2.58
C TRP A 430 2.03 -16.42 -2.00
N ASP A 431 1.48 -15.59 -2.87
CA ASP A 431 0.92 -14.28 -2.59
C ASP A 431 -0.49 -14.25 -3.19
N PRO A 432 -1.54 -13.89 -2.44
CA PRO A 432 -2.87 -13.81 -2.99
C PRO A 432 -3.00 -12.67 -4.02
N HIS A 433 -2.13 -11.67 -3.98
CA HIS A 433 -2.17 -10.55 -4.92
C HIS A 433 -1.59 -10.92 -6.28
N PRO A 434 -2.28 -10.61 -7.39
CA PRO A 434 -1.65 -10.57 -8.70
C PRO A 434 -0.47 -9.61 -8.69
N PRO A 435 0.47 -9.72 -9.66
CA PRO A 435 1.47 -8.70 -9.85
C PRO A 435 0.85 -7.31 -9.93
N LEU A 436 1.46 -6.36 -9.24
CA LEU A 436 0.98 -5.00 -9.10
C LEU A 436 0.89 -4.30 -10.46
N TYR A 437 1.88 -4.50 -11.35
CA TYR A 437 1.84 -3.95 -12.72
C TYR A 437 0.57 -4.39 -13.47
N PHE A 438 0.13 -5.63 -13.29
CA PHE A 438 -1.06 -6.17 -13.95
C PHE A 438 -2.34 -5.51 -13.42
N ARG A 439 -2.42 -5.28 -12.10
CA ARG A 439 -3.57 -4.59 -11.48
C ARG A 439 -3.69 -3.15 -11.99
N ILE A 440 -2.57 -2.41 -11.97
CA ILE A 440 -2.48 -1.03 -12.43
C ILE A 440 -2.85 -0.93 -13.92
N GLU A 441 -2.21 -1.73 -14.79
CA GLU A 441 -2.48 -1.72 -16.24
C GLU A 441 -3.96 -2.00 -16.54
N ARG A 442 -4.57 -2.91 -15.80
CA ARG A 442 -5.98 -3.25 -15.97
C ARG A 442 -6.89 -2.08 -15.59
N LEU A 443 -6.61 -1.42 -14.46
CA LEU A 443 -7.40 -0.28 -13.97
C LEU A 443 -7.26 0.93 -14.90
N ASP A 444 -6.06 1.26 -15.36
CA ASP A 444 -5.82 2.38 -16.28
C ASP A 444 -6.57 2.24 -17.61
N LYS A 445 -6.73 1.00 -18.07
CA LYS A 445 -7.46 0.67 -19.32
C LYS A 445 -8.98 0.72 -19.16
N MET A 446 -9.52 0.77 -17.94
CA MET A 446 -10.96 0.80 -17.73
C MET A 446 -11.55 2.15 -18.12
N LYS A 447 -12.67 2.10 -18.86
CA LYS A 447 -13.49 3.28 -19.17
C LYS A 447 -14.65 3.35 -18.19
N THR A 448 -14.84 4.51 -17.56
CA THR A 448 -15.96 4.77 -16.65
C THR A 448 -17.21 5.16 -17.46
N PRO A 449 -18.41 4.63 -17.14
CA PRO A 449 -18.72 3.66 -16.09
C PRO A 449 -18.34 2.23 -16.47
N VAL A 450 -17.72 1.51 -15.55
CA VAL A 450 -17.37 0.10 -15.73
C VAL A 450 -18.63 -0.75 -15.54
N LYS A 451 -19.02 -1.52 -16.57
CA LYS A 451 -20.20 -2.38 -16.52
C LYS A 451 -19.81 -3.82 -16.81
N VAL A 452 -19.78 -4.65 -15.77
CA VAL A 452 -19.52 -6.09 -15.88
C VAL A 452 -20.61 -6.87 -15.15
N LYS A 453 -21.27 -7.80 -15.86
CA LYS A 453 -22.38 -8.59 -15.30
C LYS A 453 -21.91 -9.62 -14.26
N HIS A 454 -20.77 -10.25 -14.50
CA HIS A 454 -20.20 -11.29 -13.63
C HIS A 454 -18.76 -10.95 -13.25
N PRO A 455 -18.55 -10.14 -12.19
CA PRO A 455 -17.22 -9.66 -11.82
C PRO A 455 -16.20 -10.76 -11.57
N LEU A 456 -16.58 -11.84 -10.86
CA LEU A 456 -15.65 -12.93 -10.56
C LEU A 456 -15.20 -13.69 -11.83
N ILE A 457 -16.13 -13.96 -12.76
CA ILE A 457 -15.81 -14.64 -14.02
C ILE A 457 -14.90 -13.76 -14.88
N GLN A 458 -15.20 -12.47 -14.97
CA GLN A 458 -14.35 -11.53 -15.71
C GLN A 458 -12.94 -11.47 -15.10
N SER A 459 -12.85 -11.34 -13.78
CA SER A 459 -11.57 -11.31 -13.07
C SER A 459 -10.76 -12.59 -13.23
N ALA A 460 -11.39 -13.77 -13.20
CA ALA A 460 -10.71 -15.03 -13.49
C ALA A 460 -10.14 -15.04 -14.92
N LYS A 461 -10.93 -14.64 -15.93
CA LYS A 461 -10.46 -14.52 -17.32
C LYS A 461 -9.29 -13.55 -17.44
N ASP A 462 -9.37 -12.41 -16.77
CA ASP A 462 -8.31 -11.39 -16.79
C ASP A 462 -7.01 -11.93 -16.18
N VAL A 463 -7.09 -12.64 -15.05
CA VAL A 463 -5.93 -13.29 -14.40
C VAL A 463 -5.31 -14.35 -15.30
N PHE A 464 -6.11 -15.24 -15.92
CA PHE A 464 -5.58 -16.21 -16.88
C PHE A 464 -4.90 -15.54 -18.08
N ASN A 465 -5.49 -14.47 -18.61
CA ASN A 465 -4.90 -13.70 -19.71
C ASN A 465 -3.60 -13.00 -19.29
N GLY A 466 -3.54 -12.46 -18.06
CA GLY A 466 -2.32 -11.87 -17.48
C GLY A 466 -1.22 -12.90 -17.30
N PHE A 467 -1.55 -14.05 -16.71
CA PHE A 467 -0.64 -15.17 -16.54
C PHE A 467 -0.12 -15.67 -17.89
N ARG A 468 -1.00 -15.89 -18.88
CA ARG A 468 -0.58 -16.32 -20.24
C ARG A 468 0.37 -15.33 -20.90
N ARG A 469 0.15 -14.02 -20.73
CA ARG A 469 1.05 -12.98 -21.25
C ARG A 469 2.45 -13.05 -20.64
N SER A 470 2.60 -13.55 -19.42
CA SER A 470 3.91 -13.71 -18.78
C SER A 470 4.81 -14.79 -19.41
N PHE A 471 4.26 -15.66 -20.28
CA PHE A 471 5.04 -16.67 -21.01
C PHE A 471 5.67 -16.15 -22.30
N GLY A 472 5.16 -15.06 -22.88
CA GLY A 472 5.56 -14.53 -24.19
C GLY A 472 6.48 -13.32 -24.09
N GLY A 473 7.33 -13.27 -23.05
CA GLY A 473 8.28 -12.19 -22.79
C GLY A 473 9.28 -11.98 -23.92
#